data_AF-A0A1E4ZWB3-F1
#
_entry.id   AF-A0A1E4ZWB3-F1
#
_cell.length_a   1.000
_cell.length_b   1.000
_cell.length_c   1.000
_cell.angle_alpha   90.00
_cell.angle_beta   90.00
_cell.angle_gamma   90.00
#
_symmetry.space_group_name_H-M   'P 1'
#
loop_
_entity.id
_entity.type
_entity.pdbx_description
1 polymer ?
#
loop_
_entity_poly.entity_id
_entity_poly.type
_entity_poly.pdbx_seq_one_letter_code
_entity_poly.pdbx_strand_id
1 'polypeptide(L)'
;MTTTKTSVDGKLNGVSGSGNKGLKTIFSAASRFLRKKFNCVRDLNDAEFLSLFDIPEVSYWIDNGFNIKAHAALLEHFRDRVESDWLLPPAQLVDLAFDVDGATDEQLIERANLVLDYDLEWSGVPPEIDVRGSIDWQKNILQNQQWLERINRHSWWPLLGHAYQKTGDERYARAFATQLSAWMNSHSTATNLEDYSCIWSSKQIALRLRVSWIPAFGMFFNSPYFTTTRKLEMLRSIFDQTRFLRQNNATDNLLLNGGLVSAGISFPELHESGKWRKAAIDGCRGVLAPSVSDADSHEFQCSSNLLAYSDREIAAAACAN
;
A
#
# COMPACT_ATOMS: atom_id res chain seq x y z
N MET A 1 14.90 75.15 8.27
CA MET A 1 15.95 74.96 9.28
C MET A 1 16.21 73.47 9.44
N THR A 2 17.34 73.04 8.86
CA THR A 2 18.39 72.22 9.51
C THR A 2 18.04 70.91 10.25
N THR A 3 18.56 69.80 9.65
CA THR A 3 19.34 68.67 10.26
C THR A 3 18.60 67.68 11.19
N THR A 4 18.87 66.36 11.18
CA THR A 4 20.15 65.66 10.92
C THR A 4 19.93 64.19 10.52
N LYS A 5 20.80 63.70 9.63
CA LYS A 5 21.03 62.28 9.29
C LYS A 5 21.85 61.59 10.41
N THR A 6 21.60 60.30 10.62
CA THR A 6 22.60 59.35 11.12
C THR A 6 22.58 58.08 10.28
N SER A 7 23.72 57.81 9.65
CA SER A 7 24.09 56.60 8.93
C SER A 7 24.60 55.57 9.94
N VAL A 8 24.29 54.29 9.73
CA VAL A 8 25.14 53.18 10.17
C VAL A 8 25.20 52.15 9.03
N ASP A 9 26.35 52.14 8.36
CA ASP A 9 26.83 51.05 7.50
C ASP A 9 27.05 49.77 8.31
N GLY A 10 26.65 48.62 7.76
CA GLY A 10 26.80 47.31 8.39
C GLY A 10 26.77 46.15 7.40
N LYS A 11 27.84 46.04 6.60
CA LYS A 11 28.38 44.85 5.88
C LYS A 11 27.47 43.61 5.73
N LEU A 12 27.08 43.37 4.48
CA LEU A 12 26.90 42.03 3.91
C LEU A 12 28.24 41.28 3.93
N ASN A 13 28.30 40.10 4.56
CA ASN A 13 29.16 38.98 4.16
C ASN A 13 28.86 37.70 4.98
N GLY A 14 28.42 36.65 4.27
CA GLY A 14 28.83 35.26 4.46
C GLY A 14 28.41 34.51 5.73
N VAL A 15 27.37 33.67 5.63
CA VAL A 15 27.41 32.31 6.20
C VAL A 15 26.90 31.35 5.12
N SER A 16 27.87 30.80 4.39
CA SER A 16 27.72 29.69 3.46
C SER A 16 27.51 28.38 4.20
N GLY A 17 26.91 27.42 3.50
CA GLY A 17 26.27 26.25 4.08
C GLY A 17 27.17 25.28 4.86
N SER A 18 26.69 24.88 6.03
CA SER A 18 27.10 23.64 6.70
C SER A 18 25.91 22.81 7.20
N GLY A 19 24.74 23.41 7.46
CA GLY A 19 23.56 22.70 7.98
C GLY A 19 22.88 21.72 7.01
N ASN A 20 22.92 21.99 5.70
CA ASN A 20 22.19 21.19 4.71
C ASN A 20 22.93 19.90 4.28
N LYS A 21 24.24 19.82 4.50
CA LYS A 21 25.03 18.60 4.25
C LYS A 21 24.90 17.59 5.40
N GLY A 22 24.84 18.06 6.65
CA GLY A 22 24.67 17.22 7.84
C GLY A 22 23.34 16.47 7.84
N LEU A 23 22.24 17.19 7.58
CA LEU A 23 20.91 16.62 7.44
C LEU A 23 20.83 15.60 6.29
N LYS A 24 21.27 15.94 5.07
CA LYS A 24 21.30 15.00 3.93
C LYS A 24 22.12 13.72 4.21
N THR A 25 23.22 13.84 4.96
CA THR A 25 24.07 12.70 5.33
C THR A 25 23.38 11.78 6.34
N ILE A 26 22.66 12.36 7.32
CA ILE A 26 21.84 11.62 8.28
C ILE A 26 20.63 10.96 7.60
N PHE A 27 19.97 11.63 6.62
CA PHE A 27 18.88 11.05 5.82
C PHE A 27 19.35 9.89 4.92
N SER A 28 20.52 10.04 4.29
CA SER A 28 21.21 8.95 3.60
C SER A 28 21.50 7.80 4.57
N ALA A 29 21.93 8.09 5.81
CA ALA A 29 22.23 7.07 6.80
C ALA A 29 20.98 6.38 7.36
N ALA A 30 19.88 7.09 7.63
CA ALA A 30 18.63 6.51 8.14
C ALA A 30 17.91 5.67 7.08
N SER A 31 17.84 6.14 5.83
CA SER A 31 17.33 5.35 4.71
C SER A 31 18.27 4.19 4.36
N ARG A 32 19.58 4.33 4.55
CA ARG A 32 20.57 3.24 4.41
C ARG A 32 20.55 2.30 5.62
N PHE A 33 20.12 2.75 6.79
CA PHE A 33 20.00 1.95 8.02
C PHE A 33 18.73 1.10 8.00
N LEU A 34 17.62 1.66 7.52
CA LEU A 34 16.44 0.90 7.11
C LEU A 34 16.81 -0.06 5.96
N ARG A 35 17.51 0.40 4.90
CA ARG A 35 17.94 -0.50 3.80
C ARG A 35 18.98 -1.56 4.17
N LYS A 36 19.86 -1.37 5.17
CA LYS A 36 20.86 -2.37 5.59
C LYS A 36 20.29 -3.42 6.56
N LYS A 37 19.28 -3.06 7.34
CA LYS A 37 18.64 -3.97 8.29
C LYS A 37 17.54 -4.80 7.62
N PHE A 38 17.00 -4.32 6.50
CA PHE A 38 16.01 -5.01 5.68
C PHE A 38 16.66 -5.56 4.42
N ASN A 39 16.55 -6.86 4.19
CA ASN A 39 16.77 -7.43 2.86
C ASN A 39 15.57 -7.00 1.97
N CYS A 40 15.59 -5.73 1.56
CA CYS A 40 14.53 -5.07 0.81
C CYS A 40 14.32 -5.79 -0.51
N VAL A 41 13.11 -6.27 -0.75
CA VAL A 41 12.72 -7.00 -1.96
C VAL A 41 12.92 -6.14 -3.20
N ARG A 42 12.75 -4.82 -3.09
CA ARG A 42 13.09 -3.87 -4.18
C ARG A 42 14.57 -3.86 -4.57
N ASP A 43 15.47 -4.17 -3.64
CA ASP A 43 16.92 -4.14 -3.88
C ASP A 43 17.47 -5.50 -4.37
N LEU A 44 16.67 -6.57 -4.31
CA LEU A 44 17.02 -7.87 -4.85
C LEU A 44 17.14 -7.83 -6.37
N ASN A 45 18.12 -8.53 -6.92
CA ASN A 45 18.16 -8.78 -8.36
C ASN A 45 16.99 -9.71 -8.78
N ASP A 46 16.80 -9.90 -10.08
CA ASP A 46 15.67 -10.68 -10.59
C ASP A 46 15.69 -12.14 -10.12
N ALA A 47 16.84 -12.81 -10.15
CA ALA A 47 16.93 -14.20 -9.70
C ALA A 47 16.68 -14.33 -8.18
N GLU A 48 17.20 -13.39 -7.38
CA GLU A 48 16.95 -13.33 -5.94
C GLU A 48 15.47 -13.10 -5.61
N PHE A 49 14.80 -12.23 -6.36
CA PHE A 49 13.36 -11.99 -6.18
C PHE A 49 12.51 -13.18 -6.61
N LEU A 50 12.79 -13.75 -7.77
CA LEU A 50 12.06 -14.89 -8.32
C LEU A 50 12.24 -16.15 -7.48
N SER A 51 13.40 -16.32 -6.83
CA SER A 51 13.66 -17.44 -5.90
C SER A 51 12.94 -17.32 -4.55
N LEU A 52 12.13 -16.29 -4.33
CA LEU A 52 11.24 -16.21 -3.17
C LEU A 52 9.99 -17.08 -3.31
N PHE A 53 9.71 -17.59 -4.52
CA PHE A 53 8.49 -18.31 -4.86
C PHE A 53 8.74 -19.81 -5.07
N ASP A 54 7.90 -20.64 -4.46
CA ASP A 54 7.82 -22.09 -4.63
C ASP A 54 7.02 -22.44 -5.90
N ILE A 55 7.46 -21.95 -7.08
CA ILE A 55 6.82 -22.24 -8.38
C ILE A 55 7.81 -23.03 -9.25
N PRO A 56 7.56 -24.33 -9.52
CA PRO A 56 8.52 -25.20 -10.21
C PRO A 56 9.00 -24.67 -11.56
N GLU A 57 8.11 -24.08 -12.36
CA GLU A 57 8.48 -23.51 -13.65
C GLU A 57 9.37 -22.27 -13.50
N VAL A 58 9.12 -21.44 -12.50
CA VAL A 58 9.96 -20.28 -12.19
C VAL A 58 11.36 -20.75 -11.79
N SER A 59 11.46 -21.74 -10.89
CA SER A 59 12.75 -22.33 -10.48
C SER A 59 13.52 -22.89 -11.68
N TYR A 60 12.85 -23.64 -12.56
CA TYR A 60 13.46 -24.17 -13.78
C TYR A 60 14.08 -23.07 -14.66
N TRP A 61 13.37 -21.96 -14.90
CA TRP A 61 13.90 -20.88 -15.72
C TRP A 61 15.05 -20.11 -15.05
N ILE A 62 15.04 -19.97 -13.71
CA ILE A 62 16.16 -19.39 -12.95
C ILE A 62 17.41 -20.28 -13.07
N ASP A 63 17.27 -21.59 -12.86
CA ASP A 63 18.39 -22.55 -12.89
C ASP A 63 19.07 -22.61 -14.27
N ASN A 64 18.32 -22.29 -15.33
CA ASN A 64 18.82 -22.18 -16.70
C ASN A 64 19.27 -20.75 -17.09
N GLY A 65 19.24 -19.78 -16.17
CA GLY A 65 19.70 -18.40 -16.39
C GLY A 65 18.75 -17.52 -17.22
N PHE A 66 17.48 -17.89 -17.37
CA PHE A 66 16.49 -17.18 -18.20
C PHE A 66 15.50 -16.34 -17.36
N ASN A 67 15.98 -15.27 -16.72
CA ASN A 67 15.15 -14.42 -15.84
C ASN A 67 13.88 -13.85 -16.52
N ILE A 68 13.95 -13.50 -17.81
CA ILE A 68 12.78 -12.99 -18.55
C ILE A 68 11.68 -14.06 -18.64
N LYS A 69 12.06 -15.32 -18.88
CA LYS A 69 11.12 -16.45 -18.93
C LYS A 69 10.58 -16.77 -17.54
N ALA A 70 11.42 -16.67 -16.51
CA ALA A 70 11.00 -16.84 -15.12
C ALA A 70 9.98 -15.78 -14.68
N HIS A 71 10.17 -14.50 -15.06
CA HIS A 71 9.16 -13.46 -14.84
C HIS A 71 7.85 -13.76 -15.59
N ALA A 72 7.94 -14.21 -16.85
CA ALA A 72 6.76 -14.57 -17.62
C ALA A 72 6.00 -15.73 -16.96
N ALA A 73 6.69 -16.80 -16.55
CA ALA A 73 6.11 -17.94 -15.84
C ALA A 73 5.44 -17.53 -14.51
N LEU A 74 6.08 -16.65 -13.73
CA LEU A 74 5.48 -16.11 -12.50
C LEU A 74 4.17 -15.37 -12.78
N LEU A 75 4.15 -14.51 -13.80
CA LEU A 75 2.95 -13.75 -14.14
C LEU A 75 1.88 -14.61 -14.82
N GLU A 76 2.26 -15.65 -15.56
CA GLU A 76 1.31 -16.62 -16.11
C GLU A 76 0.65 -17.42 -14.98
N HIS A 77 1.43 -17.87 -13.99
CA HIS A 77 0.90 -18.50 -12.78
C HIS A 77 -0.15 -17.61 -12.09
N PHE A 78 0.12 -16.31 -11.96
CA PHE A 78 -0.87 -15.37 -11.40
C PHE A 78 -2.05 -15.07 -12.33
N ARG A 79 -1.90 -15.22 -13.65
CA ARG A 79 -3.00 -15.08 -14.62
C ARG A 79 -3.96 -16.26 -14.54
N ASP A 80 -3.42 -17.47 -14.45
CA ASP A 80 -4.16 -18.71 -14.47
C ASP A 80 -4.88 -18.99 -13.14
N ARG A 81 -4.50 -18.28 -12.07
CA ARG A 81 -5.32 -18.23 -10.86
C ARG A 81 -6.69 -17.66 -11.20
N VAL A 82 -7.73 -18.39 -10.81
CA VAL A 82 -9.11 -18.01 -11.06
C VAL A 82 -9.35 -16.63 -10.44
N GLU A 83 -10.10 -15.74 -11.08
CA GLU A 83 -10.42 -14.40 -10.54
C GLU A 83 -10.97 -14.45 -9.09
N SER A 84 -11.58 -15.57 -8.69
CA SER A 84 -12.05 -15.85 -7.33
C SER A 84 -10.96 -16.04 -6.28
N ASP A 85 -9.70 -16.26 -6.68
CA ASP A 85 -8.58 -16.55 -5.79
C ASP A 85 -7.86 -15.28 -5.32
N TRP A 86 -8.21 -14.12 -5.88
CA TRP A 86 -7.74 -12.82 -5.41
C TRP A 86 -8.66 -12.27 -4.33
N LEU A 87 -8.06 -11.62 -3.33
CA LEU A 87 -8.82 -11.00 -2.26
C LEU A 87 -9.69 -9.87 -2.81
N LEU A 88 -10.99 -9.93 -2.53
CA LEU A 88 -11.91 -8.84 -2.85
C LEU A 88 -11.73 -7.69 -1.84
N PRO A 89 -11.87 -6.43 -2.30
CA PRO A 89 -11.87 -5.29 -1.38
C PRO A 89 -13.13 -5.34 -0.49
N PRO A 90 -13.13 -4.65 0.67
CA PRO A 90 -14.34 -4.53 1.48
C PRO A 90 -15.43 -3.78 0.71
N ALA A 91 -16.69 -4.21 0.87
CA ALA A 91 -17.86 -3.53 0.29
C ALA A 91 -17.91 -2.05 0.67
N GLN A 92 -17.65 -1.73 1.95
CA GLN A 92 -17.57 -0.36 2.41
C GLN A 92 -16.16 0.21 2.25
N LEU A 93 -16.01 1.16 1.31
CA LEU A 93 -14.82 1.98 1.16
C LEU A 93 -14.91 3.19 2.09
N VAL A 94 -14.53 2.99 3.36
CA VAL A 94 -14.73 3.96 4.46
C VAL A 94 -14.15 5.35 4.16
N ASP A 95 -12.96 5.41 3.56
CA ASP A 95 -12.32 6.69 3.24
C ASP A 95 -13.06 7.48 2.15
N LEU A 96 -13.90 6.80 1.36
CA LEU A 96 -14.74 7.41 0.33
C LEU A 96 -16.20 7.60 0.78
N ALA A 97 -16.54 7.13 1.99
CA ALA A 97 -17.91 7.02 2.47
C ALA A 97 -18.85 6.33 1.46
N PHE A 98 -18.33 5.31 0.76
CA PHE A 98 -19.01 4.67 -0.36
C PHE A 98 -19.23 3.18 -0.12
N ASP A 99 -20.47 2.72 -0.25
CA ASP A 99 -20.86 1.31 -0.18
C ASP A 99 -20.97 0.76 -1.61
N VAL A 100 -20.03 -0.11 -1.97
CA VAL A 100 -19.95 -0.71 -3.30
C VAL A 100 -21.07 -1.72 -3.53
N ASP A 101 -21.42 -2.52 -2.52
CA ASP A 101 -22.43 -3.58 -2.68
C ASP A 101 -23.85 -3.02 -2.72
N GLY A 102 -24.08 -1.89 -2.04
CA GLY A 102 -25.35 -1.16 -2.06
C GLY A 102 -25.54 -0.22 -3.24
N ALA A 103 -24.50 0.05 -4.03
CA ALA A 103 -24.56 0.98 -5.16
C ALA A 103 -25.07 0.31 -6.45
N THR A 104 -25.81 1.07 -7.25
CA THR A 104 -26.07 0.73 -8.65
C THR A 104 -24.81 0.84 -9.49
N ASP A 105 -24.76 0.15 -10.64
CA ASP A 105 -23.62 0.24 -11.55
C ASP A 105 -23.40 1.71 -12.03
N GLU A 106 -24.47 2.48 -12.23
CA GLU A 106 -24.40 3.90 -12.58
C GLU A 106 -23.75 4.74 -11.46
N GLN A 107 -24.18 4.56 -10.21
CA GLN A 107 -23.60 5.27 -9.06
C GLN A 107 -22.12 4.92 -8.85
N LEU A 108 -21.78 3.65 -9.06
CA LEU A 108 -20.41 3.17 -8.96
C LEU A 108 -19.52 3.82 -10.03
N ILE A 109 -19.99 3.88 -11.28
CA ILE A 109 -19.28 4.51 -12.40
C ILE A 109 -19.16 6.01 -12.18
N GLU A 110 -20.23 6.69 -11.75
CA GLU A 110 -20.22 8.12 -11.46
C GLU A 110 -19.18 8.44 -10.37
N ARG A 111 -19.19 7.68 -9.27
CA ARG A 111 -18.22 7.86 -8.19
C ARG A 111 -16.78 7.59 -8.66
N ALA A 112 -16.57 6.56 -9.47
CA ALA A 112 -15.25 6.26 -10.02
C ALA A 112 -14.74 7.35 -10.98
N ASN A 113 -15.63 8.02 -11.72
CA ASN A 113 -15.26 9.13 -12.60
C ASN A 113 -14.74 10.34 -11.80
N LEU A 114 -15.33 10.65 -10.65
CA LEU A 114 -14.82 11.72 -9.77
C LEU A 114 -13.37 11.46 -9.33
N VAL A 115 -13.05 10.19 -9.03
CA VAL A 115 -11.68 9.79 -8.67
C VAL A 115 -10.67 9.97 -9.81
N LEU A 116 -11.11 9.88 -11.08
CA LEU A 116 -10.22 10.15 -12.23
C LEU A 116 -9.73 11.61 -12.23
N ASP A 117 -10.56 12.53 -11.75
CA ASP A 117 -10.25 13.95 -11.62
C ASP A 117 -9.67 14.33 -10.25
N TYR A 118 -9.31 13.31 -9.45
CA TYR A 118 -8.83 13.44 -8.08
C TYR A 118 -9.82 14.13 -7.12
N ASP A 119 -11.11 14.11 -7.46
CA ASP A 119 -12.17 14.46 -6.54
C ASP A 119 -12.48 13.26 -5.65
N LEU A 120 -11.88 13.27 -4.45
CA LEU A 120 -12.03 12.21 -3.47
C LEU A 120 -13.17 12.48 -2.47
N GLU A 121 -13.84 13.65 -2.55
CA GLU A 121 -14.88 14.23 -1.68
C GLU A 121 -14.62 14.26 -0.16
N TRP A 122 -13.93 13.29 0.43
CA TRP A 122 -13.84 13.09 1.88
C TRP A 122 -13.20 14.26 2.64
N SER A 123 -12.34 15.02 1.98
CA SER A 123 -11.69 16.23 2.49
C SER A 123 -12.33 17.52 1.96
N GLY A 124 -13.10 17.43 0.88
CA GLY A 124 -13.43 18.59 0.02
C GLY A 124 -12.21 19.28 -0.60
N VAL A 125 -11.01 18.71 -0.49
CA VAL A 125 -9.74 19.28 -0.95
C VAL A 125 -9.02 18.24 -1.80
N PRO A 126 -8.80 18.49 -3.10
CA PRO A 126 -8.07 17.57 -3.96
C PRO A 126 -6.57 17.54 -3.59
N PRO A 127 -5.85 16.44 -3.87
CA PRO A 127 -4.41 16.40 -3.73
C PRO A 127 -3.71 17.43 -4.63
N GLU A 128 -2.55 17.92 -4.17
CA GLU A 128 -1.73 18.84 -4.96
C GLU A 128 -1.10 18.05 -6.10
N ILE A 129 -1.12 18.64 -7.29
CA ILE A 129 -0.56 18.03 -8.48
C ILE A 129 0.83 18.63 -8.71
N ASP A 130 1.82 17.77 -8.83
CA ASP A 130 3.19 18.16 -9.10
C ASP A 130 3.36 18.70 -10.53
N VAL A 131 4.55 19.22 -10.82
CA VAL A 131 4.90 19.77 -12.14
C VAL A 131 4.82 18.75 -13.29
N ARG A 132 4.64 17.46 -12.99
CA ARG A 132 4.54 16.36 -13.95
C ARG A 132 3.09 15.90 -14.13
N GLY A 133 2.12 16.56 -13.50
CA GLY A 133 0.71 16.18 -13.59
C GLY A 133 0.35 14.97 -12.71
N SER A 134 1.19 14.61 -11.74
CA SER A 134 0.96 13.50 -10.80
C SER A 134 0.64 14.03 -9.40
N ILE A 135 -0.06 13.24 -8.59
CA ILE A 135 -0.25 13.57 -7.17
C ILE A 135 1.12 13.75 -6.49
N ASP A 136 1.31 14.87 -5.79
CA ASP A 136 2.40 15.02 -4.83
C ASP A 136 2.04 14.28 -3.53
N TRP A 137 2.46 13.01 -3.48
CA TRP A 137 2.17 12.09 -2.37
C TRP A 137 2.79 12.51 -1.02
N GLN A 138 3.69 13.48 -1.02
CA GLN A 138 4.36 14.00 0.18
C GLN A 138 3.79 15.34 0.64
N LYS A 139 2.93 15.98 -0.16
CA LYS A 139 2.42 17.30 0.16
C LYS A 139 1.27 17.23 1.15
N ASN A 140 1.52 17.77 2.35
CA ASN A 140 0.52 17.90 3.40
C ASN A 140 -0.20 19.25 3.35
N ILE A 141 -1.21 19.36 2.48
CA ILE A 141 -1.95 20.62 2.25
C ILE A 141 -2.70 21.07 3.50
N LEU A 142 -3.28 20.12 4.23
CA LEU A 142 -4.08 20.39 5.43
C LEU A 142 -3.25 20.51 6.71
N GLN A 143 -1.92 20.38 6.61
CA GLN A 143 -1.00 20.41 7.75
C GLN A 143 -1.40 19.46 8.88
N ASN A 144 -1.99 18.31 8.52
CA ASN A 144 -2.41 17.30 9.49
C ASN A 144 -1.98 15.89 9.04
N GLN A 145 -1.67 15.03 9.99
CA GLN A 145 -1.14 13.70 9.67
C GLN A 145 -2.17 12.83 8.94
N GLN A 146 -3.44 12.93 9.32
CA GLN A 146 -4.53 12.13 8.74
C GLN A 146 -4.68 12.32 7.23
N TRP A 147 -4.34 13.50 6.72
CA TRP A 147 -4.31 13.80 5.30
C TRP A 147 -3.33 12.90 4.55
N LEU A 148 -2.06 12.92 4.98
CA LEU A 148 -1.02 12.08 4.38
C LEU A 148 -1.36 10.59 4.51
N GLU A 149 -1.89 10.18 5.66
CA GLU A 149 -2.33 8.80 5.88
C GLU A 149 -3.42 8.36 4.91
N ARG A 150 -4.42 9.21 4.66
CA ARG A 150 -5.56 8.89 3.77
C ARG A 150 -5.13 8.84 2.32
N ILE A 151 -4.40 9.84 1.82
CA ILE A 151 -3.97 9.84 0.42
C ILE A 151 -3.01 8.67 0.15
N ASN A 152 -2.15 8.31 1.10
CA ASN A 152 -1.20 7.20 0.94
C ASN A 152 -1.79 5.81 1.26
N ARG A 153 -3.10 5.72 1.57
CA ARG A 153 -3.81 4.44 1.66
C ARG A 153 -4.32 3.95 0.32
N HIS A 154 -4.53 4.85 -0.63
CA HIS A 154 -5.08 4.54 -1.96
C HIS A 154 -6.37 3.73 -1.90
N SER A 155 -7.21 3.99 -0.90
CA SER A 155 -8.48 3.29 -0.66
C SER A 155 -9.50 3.48 -1.78
N TRP A 156 -9.21 4.35 -2.76
CA TRP A 156 -9.99 4.52 -3.99
C TRP A 156 -9.56 3.63 -5.16
N TRP A 157 -8.38 2.99 -5.11
CA TRP A 157 -7.99 2.05 -6.17
C TRP A 157 -8.98 0.91 -6.38
N PRO A 158 -9.58 0.31 -5.33
CA PRO A 158 -10.66 -0.65 -5.49
C PRO A 158 -11.88 -0.11 -6.24
N LEU A 159 -12.27 1.15 -5.99
CA LEU A 159 -13.39 1.76 -6.70
C LEU A 159 -13.12 1.86 -8.21
N LEU A 160 -11.90 2.28 -8.58
CA LEU A 160 -11.46 2.25 -9.98
C LEU A 160 -11.48 0.82 -10.53
N GLY A 161 -11.06 -0.17 -9.72
CA GLY A 161 -11.05 -1.58 -10.09
C GLY A 161 -12.45 -2.12 -10.37
N HIS A 162 -13.43 -1.77 -9.53
CA HIS A 162 -14.81 -2.18 -9.73
C HIS A 162 -15.38 -1.58 -11.01
N ALA A 163 -15.16 -0.28 -11.25
CA ALA A 163 -15.62 0.37 -12.46
C ALA A 163 -14.97 -0.24 -13.70
N TYR A 164 -13.67 -0.57 -13.64
CA TYR A 164 -12.96 -1.30 -14.69
C TYR A 164 -13.58 -2.68 -14.97
N GLN A 165 -13.77 -3.52 -13.96
CA GLN A 165 -14.33 -4.86 -14.14
C GLN A 165 -15.77 -4.83 -14.67
N LYS A 166 -16.55 -3.81 -14.30
CA LYS A 166 -17.93 -3.63 -14.75
C LYS A 166 -18.04 -3.15 -16.19
N THR A 167 -17.17 -2.24 -16.60
CA THR A 167 -17.30 -1.53 -17.89
C THR A 167 -16.32 -1.99 -18.96
N GLY A 168 -15.18 -2.57 -18.56
CA GLY A 168 -14.02 -2.78 -19.42
C GLY A 168 -13.30 -1.47 -19.83
N ASP A 169 -13.64 -0.32 -19.24
CA ASP A 169 -13.04 0.97 -19.61
C ASP A 169 -11.62 1.10 -19.04
N GLU A 170 -10.63 1.05 -19.94
CA GLU A 170 -9.21 1.13 -19.62
C GLU A 170 -8.76 2.48 -19.03
N ARG A 171 -9.62 3.52 -19.03
CA ARG A 171 -9.30 4.79 -18.35
C ARG A 171 -9.06 4.58 -16.85
N TYR A 172 -9.83 3.71 -16.21
CA TYR A 172 -9.66 3.38 -14.79
C TYR A 172 -8.33 2.67 -14.53
N ALA A 173 -7.98 1.69 -15.35
CA ALA A 173 -6.72 0.97 -15.24
C ALA A 173 -5.51 1.86 -15.55
N ARG A 174 -5.63 2.76 -16.53
CA ARG A 174 -4.61 3.77 -16.83
C ARG A 174 -4.39 4.71 -15.65
N ALA A 175 -5.47 5.17 -15.00
CA ALA A 175 -5.38 6.04 -13.82
C ALA A 175 -4.67 5.34 -12.65
N PHE A 176 -5.11 4.12 -12.31
CA PHE A 176 -4.44 3.28 -11.32
C PHE A 176 -2.94 3.09 -11.63
N ALA A 177 -2.59 2.67 -12.84
CA ALA A 177 -1.21 2.40 -13.24
C ALA A 177 -0.33 3.66 -13.17
N THR A 178 -0.88 4.82 -13.51
CA THR A 178 -0.20 6.12 -13.42
C THR A 178 0.06 6.49 -11.96
N GLN A 179 -0.96 6.38 -11.11
CA GLN A 179 -0.86 6.67 -9.68
C GLN A 179 0.13 5.72 -8.98
N LEU A 180 0.07 4.43 -9.26
CA LEU A 180 1.01 3.43 -8.74
C LEU A 180 2.46 3.79 -9.08
N SER A 181 2.76 4.04 -10.35
CA SER A 181 4.12 4.42 -10.78
C SER A 181 4.56 5.74 -10.14
N ALA A 182 3.69 6.74 -10.06
CA ALA A 182 4.01 8.03 -9.42
C ALA A 182 4.32 7.85 -7.92
N TRP A 183 3.50 7.08 -7.21
CA TRP A 183 3.70 6.77 -5.79
C TRP A 183 5.02 6.01 -5.59
N MET A 184 5.28 4.94 -6.35
CA MET A 184 6.52 4.17 -6.22
C MET A 184 7.80 4.98 -6.45
N ASN A 185 7.71 6.03 -7.28
CA ASN A 185 8.81 6.97 -7.55
C ASN A 185 9.00 8.00 -6.42
N SER A 186 7.92 8.50 -5.82
CA SER A 186 8.00 9.47 -4.71
C SER A 186 8.66 8.88 -3.45
N HIS A 187 8.59 7.55 -3.26
CA HIS A 187 9.23 6.88 -2.12
C HIS A 187 10.75 6.96 -2.10
N SER A 188 11.38 7.15 -3.26
CA SER A 188 12.83 7.31 -3.34
C SER A 188 13.33 8.67 -2.84
N THR A 189 12.43 9.66 -2.71
CA THR A 189 12.75 11.06 -2.48
C THR A 189 12.23 11.62 -1.16
N ALA A 190 11.69 10.79 -0.26
CA ALA A 190 11.16 11.27 1.04
C ALA A 190 12.19 12.14 1.77
N THR A 191 11.82 13.41 1.98
CA THR A 191 12.73 14.46 2.45
C THR A 191 12.72 14.65 3.97
N ASN A 192 11.70 14.14 4.68
CA ASN A 192 11.56 14.20 6.14
C ASN A 192 11.16 12.83 6.73
N LEU A 193 11.68 12.53 7.93
CA LEU A 193 11.46 11.28 8.67
C LEU A 193 10.03 11.16 9.23
N GLU A 194 9.38 12.26 9.59
CA GLU A 194 8.01 12.26 10.14
C GLU A 194 6.97 11.89 9.06
N ASP A 195 7.06 12.49 7.88
CA ASP A 195 6.17 12.15 6.77
C ASP A 195 6.42 10.71 6.29
N TYR A 196 7.69 10.29 6.27
CA TYR A 196 8.05 8.91 5.96
C TYR A 196 7.48 7.92 6.98
N SER A 197 7.54 8.23 8.27
CA SER A 197 6.99 7.36 9.33
C SER A 197 5.47 7.30 9.32
N CYS A 198 4.80 8.39 8.91
CA CYS A 198 3.36 8.43 8.68
C CYS A 198 2.94 7.51 7.51
N ILE A 199 3.56 7.69 6.34
CA ILE A 199 3.26 6.94 5.11
C ILE A 199 3.57 5.44 5.28
N TRP A 200 4.62 5.10 6.03
CA TRP A 200 5.05 3.72 6.30
C TRP A 200 4.67 3.21 7.68
N SER A 201 3.70 3.83 8.36
CA SER A 201 3.23 3.27 9.63
C SER A 201 2.57 1.91 9.41
N SER A 202 2.70 1.01 10.39
CA SER A 202 2.13 -0.35 10.32
C SER A 202 0.63 -0.32 9.99
N LYS A 203 -0.10 0.66 10.53
CA LYS A 203 -1.53 0.86 10.26
C LYS A 203 -1.82 1.14 8.79
N GLN A 204 -1.11 2.10 8.18
CA GLN A 204 -1.32 2.43 6.77
C GLN A 204 -0.91 1.26 5.86
N ILE A 205 0.16 0.55 6.21
CA ILE A 205 0.60 -0.65 5.48
C ILE A 205 -0.46 -1.75 5.54
N ALA A 206 -0.98 -2.07 6.73
CA ALA A 206 -1.98 -3.11 6.88
C ALA A 206 -3.26 -2.81 6.07
N LEU A 207 -3.68 -1.54 6.07
CA LEU A 207 -4.80 -1.08 5.25
C LEU A 207 -4.49 -1.12 3.76
N ARG A 208 -3.27 -0.74 3.32
CA ARG A 208 -2.87 -0.91 1.93
C ARG A 208 -2.93 -2.36 1.50
N LEU A 209 -2.36 -3.27 2.28
CA LEU A 209 -2.33 -4.70 1.96
C LEU A 209 -3.73 -5.28 1.83
N ARG A 210 -4.63 -5.07 2.81
CA ARG A 210 -5.99 -5.63 2.71
C ARG A 210 -6.87 -4.88 1.72
N VAL A 211 -6.95 -3.56 1.84
CA VAL A 211 -8.07 -2.81 1.26
C VAL A 211 -7.79 -2.41 -0.18
N SER A 212 -6.55 -2.03 -0.52
CA SER A 212 -6.28 -1.37 -1.80
C SER A 212 -5.32 -2.13 -2.70
N TRP A 213 -4.12 -2.46 -2.23
CA TRP A 213 -3.04 -2.94 -3.09
C TRP A 213 -3.27 -4.36 -3.60
N ILE A 214 -3.52 -5.32 -2.70
CA ILE A 214 -3.74 -6.71 -3.11
C ILE A 214 -5.03 -6.84 -3.94
N PRO A 215 -6.16 -6.24 -3.56
CA PRO A 215 -7.34 -6.25 -4.42
C PRO A 215 -7.09 -5.60 -5.79
N ALA A 216 -6.48 -4.41 -5.84
CA ALA A 216 -6.20 -3.74 -7.11
C ALA A 216 -5.24 -4.55 -8.00
N PHE A 217 -4.29 -5.28 -7.41
CA PHE A 217 -3.40 -6.18 -8.15
C PHE A 217 -4.20 -7.22 -8.95
N GLY A 218 -5.18 -7.87 -8.31
CA GLY A 218 -6.06 -8.83 -8.97
C GLY A 218 -7.02 -8.17 -9.97
N MET A 219 -7.71 -7.10 -9.56
CA MET A 219 -8.75 -6.45 -10.38
C MET A 219 -8.21 -5.89 -11.70
N PHE A 220 -6.98 -5.35 -11.70
CA PHE A 220 -6.36 -4.78 -12.90
C PHE A 220 -5.42 -5.75 -13.61
N PHE A 221 -5.31 -7.01 -13.16
CA PHE A 221 -4.28 -7.93 -13.63
C PHE A 221 -4.27 -8.10 -15.16
N ASN A 222 -5.45 -8.11 -15.79
CA ASN A 222 -5.58 -8.33 -17.23
C ASN A 222 -5.47 -7.06 -18.08
N SER A 223 -5.40 -5.88 -17.47
CA SER A 223 -5.27 -4.62 -18.23
C SER A 223 -3.89 -4.50 -18.89
N PRO A 224 -3.81 -4.03 -20.15
CA PRO A 224 -2.55 -3.70 -20.81
C PRO A 224 -1.82 -2.51 -20.14
N TYR A 225 -2.52 -1.66 -19.38
CA TYR A 225 -1.88 -0.57 -18.63
C TYR A 225 -1.16 -1.09 -17.38
N PHE A 226 -1.56 -2.23 -16.82
CA PHE A 226 -0.83 -2.89 -15.75
C PHE A 226 0.24 -3.83 -16.33
N THR A 227 1.28 -3.21 -16.90
CA THR A 227 2.37 -3.90 -17.60
C THR A 227 3.13 -4.88 -16.71
N THR A 228 3.86 -5.81 -17.34
CA THR A 228 4.77 -6.75 -16.66
C THR A 228 5.66 -6.05 -15.63
N THR A 229 6.31 -4.95 -16.02
CA THR A 229 7.16 -4.17 -15.12
C THR A 229 6.40 -3.66 -13.90
N ARG A 230 5.21 -3.07 -14.10
CA ARG A 230 4.40 -2.54 -13.00
C ARG A 230 3.90 -3.64 -12.05
N LYS A 231 3.50 -4.79 -12.60
CA LYS A 231 3.12 -5.97 -11.80
C LYS A 231 4.25 -6.41 -10.88
N LEU A 232 5.46 -6.56 -11.43
CA LEU A 232 6.64 -6.96 -10.68
C LEU A 232 7.05 -5.91 -9.63
N GLU A 233 7.02 -4.62 -9.98
CA GLU A 233 7.29 -3.52 -9.03
C GLU A 233 6.28 -3.49 -7.88
N MET A 234 5.00 -3.70 -8.17
CA MET A 234 3.95 -3.75 -7.16
C MET A 234 4.12 -4.97 -6.24
N LEU A 235 4.39 -6.16 -6.80
CA LEU A 235 4.66 -7.38 -6.01
C LEU A 235 5.83 -7.18 -5.05
N ARG A 236 6.96 -6.65 -5.55
CA ARG A 236 8.13 -6.35 -4.71
C ARG A 236 7.76 -5.43 -3.54
N SER A 237 6.98 -4.39 -3.82
CA SER A 237 6.55 -3.43 -2.80
C SER A 237 5.52 -4.01 -1.81
N ILE A 238 4.59 -4.86 -2.26
CA ILE A 238 3.68 -5.60 -1.37
C ILE A 238 4.49 -6.44 -0.39
N PHE A 239 5.56 -7.10 -0.83
CA PHE A 239 6.39 -7.93 0.04
C PHE A 239 7.26 -7.13 1.00
N ASP A 240 7.82 -6.00 0.55
CA ASP A 240 8.51 -5.06 1.44
C ASP A 240 7.58 -4.56 2.55
N GLN A 241 6.37 -4.17 2.18
CA GLN A 241 5.32 -3.76 3.11
C GLN A 241 4.96 -4.89 4.07
N THR A 242 4.79 -6.12 3.58
CA THR A 242 4.42 -7.27 4.43
C THR A 242 5.55 -7.65 5.40
N ARG A 243 6.81 -7.65 4.95
CA ARG A 243 7.98 -7.87 5.81
C ARG A 243 8.11 -6.79 6.87
N PHE A 244 7.93 -5.52 6.48
CA PHE A 244 7.91 -4.41 7.44
C PHE A 244 6.81 -4.59 8.48
N LEU A 245 5.59 -4.90 8.04
CA LEU A 245 4.45 -5.13 8.92
C LEU A 245 4.76 -6.28 9.88
N ARG A 246 5.25 -7.42 9.40
CA ARG A 246 5.57 -8.59 10.23
C ARG A 246 6.54 -8.28 11.36
N GLN A 247 7.55 -7.44 11.11
CA GLN A 247 8.57 -7.05 12.08
C GLN A 247 8.07 -6.03 13.12
N ASN A 248 7.14 -5.16 12.71
CA ASN A 248 6.62 -4.06 13.54
C ASN A 248 5.19 -4.34 14.05
N ASN A 249 4.68 -5.55 13.87
CA ASN A 249 3.34 -5.93 14.28
C ASN A 249 3.34 -6.40 15.75
N ALA A 250 2.54 -5.74 16.58
CA ALA A 250 2.19 -6.26 17.89
C ALA A 250 1.16 -7.38 17.72
N THR A 251 1.40 -8.52 18.36
CA THR A 251 0.58 -9.74 18.20
C THR A 251 -0.90 -9.51 18.51
N ASP A 252 -1.24 -8.49 19.29
CA ASP A 252 -2.59 -8.18 19.76
C ASP A 252 -3.39 -7.20 18.89
N ASN A 253 -2.89 -6.81 17.71
CA ASN A 253 -3.58 -5.85 16.86
C ASN A 253 -4.29 -6.52 15.67
N LEU A 254 -5.63 -6.64 15.74
CA LEU A 254 -6.46 -7.28 14.71
C LEU A 254 -6.34 -6.63 13.33
N LEU A 255 -6.21 -5.30 13.24
CA LEU A 255 -6.03 -4.60 11.98
C LEU A 255 -4.72 -4.98 11.29
N LEU A 256 -3.63 -5.01 12.07
CA LEU A 256 -2.30 -5.34 11.55
C LEU A 256 -2.21 -6.83 11.18
N ASN A 257 -2.76 -7.72 12.02
CA ASN A 257 -2.90 -9.15 11.73
C ASN A 257 -3.72 -9.36 10.46
N GLY A 258 -4.77 -8.55 10.27
CA GLY A 258 -5.59 -8.53 9.08
C GLY A 258 -4.85 -8.21 7.78
N GLY A 259 -3.98 -7.20 7.77
CA GLY A 259 -3.11 -6.92 6.63
C GLY A 259 -2.10 -8.05 6.36
N LEU A 260 -1.52 -8.61 7.42
CA LEU A 260 -0.52 -9.69 7.33
C LEU A 260 -1.13 -10.99 6.78
N VAL A 261 -2.32 -11.37 7.25
CA VAL A 261 -3.02 -12.57 6.75
C VAL A 261 -3.48 -12.38 5.31
N SER A 262 -3.92 -11.17 4.93
CA SER A 262 -4.32 -10.86 3.54
C SER A 262 -3.19 -11.12 2.56
N ALA A 263 -1.97 -10.68 2.88
CA ALA A 263 -0.78 -10.98 2.09
C ALA A 263 -0.44 -12.48 2.08
N GLY A 264 -0.50 -13.14 3.25
CA GLY A 264 -0.21 -14.56 3.37
C GLY A 264 -1.18 -15.49 2.63
N ILE A 265 -2.46 -15.13 2.53
CA ILE A 265 -3.47 -15.89 1.76
C ILE A 265 -3.34 -15.60 0.27
N SER A 266 -3.04 -14.35 -0.10
CA SER A 266 -3.05 -13.94 -1.51
C SER A 266 -1.81 -14.39 -2.28
N PHE A 267 -0.70 -14.67 -1.60
CA PHE A 267 0.54 -15.16 -2.20
C PHE A 267 1.03 -16.44 -1.50
N PRO A 268 0.26 -17.54 -1.54
CA PRO A 268 0.59 -18.77 -0.82
C PRO A 268 1.90 -19.42 -1.33
N GLU A 269 2.28 -19.15 -2.57
CA GLU A 269 3.49 -19.67 -3.22
C GLU A 269 4.78 -19.00 -2.70
N LEU A 270 4.67 -17.90 -1.96
CA LEU A 270 5.83 -17.26 -1.36
C LEU A 270 6.33 -18.07 -0.15
N HIS A 271 7.64 -18.32 -0.04
CA HIS A 271 8.24 -19.11 1.05
C HIS A 271 7.87 -18.61 2.46
N GLU A 272 7.62 -17.30 2.60
CA GLU A 272 7.29 -16.66 3.87
C GLU A 272 5.78 -16.63 4.17
N SER A 273 4.93 -16.96 3.20
CA SER A 273 3.47 -16.81 3.29
C SER A 273 2.87 -17.57 4.48
N GLY A 274 3.30 -18.82 4.70
CA GLY A 274 2.85 -19.65 5.81
C GLY A 274 3.24 -19.07 7.17
N LYS A 275 4.42 -18.46 7.28
CA LYS A 275 4.87 -17.79 8.51
C LYS A 275 4.04 -16.54 8.79
N TRP A 276 3.65 -15.82 7.75
CA TRP A 276 2.77 -14.65 7.88
C TRP A 276 1.36 -15.03 8.32
N ARG A 277 0.75 -16.04 7.68
CA ARG A 277 -0.56 -16.57 8.08
C ARG A 277 -0.56 -17.04 9.53
N LYS A 278 0.42 -17.86 9.91
CA LYS A 278 0.55 -18.36 11.29
C LYS A 278 0.67 -17.23 12.30
N ALA A 279 1.55 -16.26 12.05
CA ALA A 279 1.75 -15.13 12.96
C ALA A 279 0.48 -14.30 13.16
N ALA A 280 -0.28 -14.04 12.08
CA ALA A 280 -1.54 -13.32 12.16
C ALA A 280 -2.61 -14.11 12.94
N ILE A 281 -2.76 -15.41 12.69
CA ILE A 281 -3.72 -16.28 13.37
C ILE A 281 -3.39 -16.39 14.87
N ASP A 282 -2.13 -16.64 15.21
CA ASP A 282 -1.69 -16.73 16.61
C ASP A 282 -1.94 -15.40 17.33
N GLY A 283 -1.73 -14.27 16.65
CA GLY A 283 -2.04 -12.95 17.16
C GLY A 283 -3.54 -12.74 17.43
N CYS A 284 -4.40 -13.05 16.46
CA CYS A 284 -5.85 -12.94 16.64
C CYS A 284 -6.36 -13.86 17.76
N ARG A 285 -5.85 -15.09 17.86
CA ARG A 285 -6.22 -16.03 18.95
C ARG A 285 -5.84 -15.49 20.32
N GLY A 286 -4.69 -14.83 20.45
CA GLY A 286 -4.28 -14.19 21.69
C GLY A 286 -5.22 -13.06 22.15
N VAL A 287 -5.89 -12.38 21.21
CA VAL A 287 -6.88 -11.32 21.49
C VAL A 287 -8.27 -11.89 21.78
N LEU A 288 -8.67 -12.95 21.07
CA LEU A 288 -10.01 -13.53 21.15
C LEU A 288 -10.16 -14.58 22.27
N ALA A 289 -9.09 -15.29 22.67
CA ALA A 289 -9.16 -16.28 23.75
C ALA A 289 -9.50 -15.68 25.14
N PRO A 290 -9.02 -14.47 25.52
CA PRO A 290 -9.40 -13.82 26.77
C PRO A 290 -10.86 -13.31 26.80
N SER A 291 -11.51 -13.11 25.65
CA SER A 291 -12.85 -12.52 25.57
C SER A 291 -13.99 -13.55 25.52
N VAL A 292 -13.69 -14.86 25.55
CA VAL A 292 -14.69 -15.95 25.43
C VAL A 292 -14.96 -16.63 26.78
N SER A 293 -14.64 -16.00 27.92
CA SER A 293 -14.92 -16.60 29.23
C SER A 293 -16.28 -16.27 29.84
N ASP A 294 -17.08 -15.35 29.27
CA ASP A 294 -18.42 -15.07 29.80
C ASP A 294 -19.34 -14.47 28.72
N ALA A 295 -20.61 -14.89 28.78
CA ALA A 295 -21.81 -14.31 28.17
C ALA A 295 -22.37 -14.93 26.88
N ASP A 296 -23.58 -15.44 27.10
CA ASP A 296 -24.64 -15.85 26.20
C ASP A 296 -24.80 -15.05 24.89
N SER A 297 -25.33 -15.77 23.91
CA SER A 297 -25.95 -15.29 22.69
C SER A 297 -26.84 -14.06 22.90
N HIS A 298 -26.58 -13.00 22.12
CA HIS A 298 -27.38 -11.80 21.83
C HIS A 298 -26.68 -10.49 22.20
N GLU A 299 -25.80 -10.01 21.31
CA GLU A 299 -25.66 -8.59 20.88
C GLU A 299 -24.27 -8.38 20.24
N PHE A 300 -24.13 -8.75 18.96
CA PHE A 300 -23.16 -8.09 18.07
C PHE A 300 -23.85 -6.86 17.49
N GLN A 301 -23.98 -5.79 18.28
CA GLN A 301 -24.48 -4.50 17.80
C GLN A 301 -23.34 -3.47 17.71
N CYS A 302 -23.11 -3.04 16.46
CA CYS A 302 -22.59 -1.75 16.04
C CYS A 302 -21.50 -1.09 16.90
N SER A 303 -20.24 -1.39 16.57
CA SER A 303 -19.22 -0.34 16.49
C SER A 303 -18.82 -0.14 15.03
N SER A 304 -19.36 0.94 14.48
CA SER A 304 -19.02 1.48 13.18
C SER A 304 -17.53 1.87 13.12
N ASN A 305 -16.82 1.12 12.27
CA ASN A 305 -15.85 1.60 11.27
C ASN A 305 -14.38 1.16 11.47
N LEU A 306 -13.93 0.37 10.48
CA LEU A 306 -12.59 -0.18 10.18
C LEU A 306 -12.16 -1.51 10.83
N LEU A 307 -12.84 -2.02 11.86
CA LEU A 307 -12.39 -3.17 12.67
C LEU A 307 -13.23 -4.44 12.60
N ALA A 308 -14.24 -4.52 11.73
CA ALA A 308 -14.87 -5.81 11.39
C ALA A 308 -13.96 -6.60 10.42
N TYR A 309 -12.77 -6.95 10.87
CA TYR A 309 -12.09 -8.14 10.38
C TYR A 309 -12.76 -9.34 11.06
N SER A 310 -12.88 -10.47 10.34
CA SER A 310 -12.29 -11.75 10.77
C SER A 310 -13.08 -13.04 10.66
N ASP A 311 -14.35 -13.11 10.25
CA ASP A 311 -14.95 -14.47 10.18
C ASP A 311 -14.58 -15.20 8.90
N ARG A 312 -14.80 -14.61 7.72
CA ARG A 312 -14.63 -15.33 6.44
C ARG A 312 -13.17 -15.55 6.06
N GLU A 313 -12.31 -14.53 6.26
CA GLU A 313 -10.89 -14.57 5.89
C GLU A 313 -10.05 -15.38 6.90
N ILE A 314 -10.35 -15.30 8.20
CA ILE A 314 -9.69 -16.16 9.20
C ILE A 314 -10.23 -17.58 9.12
N ALA A 315 -11.53 -17.81 8.85
CA ALA A 315 -12.04 -19.16 8.59
C ALA A 315 -11.39 -19.78 7.34
N ALA A 316 -11.27 -19.03 6.23
CA ALA A 316 -10.56 -19.49 5.04
C ALA A 316 -9.08 -19.82 5.34
N ALA A 317 -8.38 -18.98 6.11
CA ALA A 317 -7.01 -19.23 6.52
C ALA A 317 -6.86 -20.42 7.48
N ALA A 318 -7.85 -20.66 8.35
CA ALA A 318 -7.87 -21.78 9.27
C ALA A 318 -8.17 -23.12 8.55
N CYS A 319 -8.91 -23.08 7.45
CA CYS A 319 -9.24 -24.24 6.62
C CYS A 319 -8.15 -24.61 5.59
N ALA A 320 -7.19 -23.72 5.31
CA ALA A 320 -6.13 -23.93 4.32
C ALA A 320 -4.84 -24.58 4.89
N ASN A 321 -4.93 -25.27 6.03
CA ASN A 321 -3.85 -26.07 6.62
C ASN A 321 -4.10 -27.57 6.42
#